data_AF-A0A831K9I9-F1
#
_entry.id   AF-A0A831K9I9-F1
#
_cell.length_a   1.000
_cell.length_b   1.000
_cell.length_c   1.000
_cell.angle_alpha   90.00
_cell.angle_beta   90.00
_cell.angle_gamma   90.00
#
_symmetry.space_group_name_H-M   'P 1'
#
loop_
_entity.id
_entity.type
_entity.pdbx_description
1 polymer ?
#
loop_
_entity_poly.entity_id
_entity_poly.type
_entity_poly.pdbx_seq_one_letter_code
_entity_poly.pdbx_strand_id
1 'polypeptide(L)'
;LAARARVLLELPPEGAPVVDLQVDVERGRVAAVRRYLPLRGIPPRGRAWLEHALIGGEIASGAVLLRGPLHGFPYDDAGGVFEARIHVRDVTLQYAPDWPRMEEAEAEVGFRGRALSVDLTGAKVFGVSITGAHAAIPHMGDNEILNVTLRARGPAGDLLRVLRESPVGESHGAFLGAVHLAGEAALDFRLHLPLEDPRARTYSGAVAFSRATLTGTAWGLRLSGLNGRLGFDQYGFTARDLQARLDGGAVRISVATPEPERLSVATVRGRADAKIVAALASASLGERLKGRTDWTARLVIPWKERGGRAPEVAVTLRSDLKGLAVELPAPFGKPAGVSRELELRTDLPRRADTLLRVRYGTVLDGVVRRERGVPGPGDWWYAQLQGPVIAGKVWVPALYPDGPAVVMDLERLVLPWGGPRIPGLRGAAPDPRALPALRAEVREFRLGDRSLGRLVLRAKRIPGGLRLTGLSLKSPQLRLKGTGSWVRVGSGSATRFQGV
;
A
#
# COMPACT_ATOMS: atom_id res chain seq x y z
N LEU A 1 -44.91 -21.12 15.15
CA LEU A 1 -45.28 -19.73 15.43
C LEU A 1 -46.27 -19.78 16.57
N ALA A 2 -45.99 -19.11 17.68
CA ALA A 2 -46.95 -18.86 18.76
C ALA A 2 -47.37 -17.40 18.62
N ALA A 3 -48.64 -17.15 18.34
CA ALA A 3 -49.18 -15.80 18.12
C ALA A 3 -50.63 -15.72 18.58
N ARG A 4 -51.05 -14.52 18.99
CA ARG A 4 -52.43 -14.15 19.27
C ARG A 4 -52.86 -13.12 18.23
N ALA A 5 -54.08 -13.24 17.74
CA ALA A 5 -54.61 -12.30 16.77
C ALA A 5 -56.02 -11.87 17.15
N ARG A 6 -56.30 -10.58 17.00
CA ARG A 6 -57.65 -10.01 17.01
C ARG A 6 -57.93 -9.50 15.60
N VAL A 7 -59.06 -9.92 15.05
CA VAL A 7 -59.49 -9.51 13.71
C VAL A 7 -60.92 -9.03 13.80
N LEU A 8 -61.16 -7.80 13.35
CA LEU A 8 -62.48 -7.29 13.01
C LEU A 8 -62.50 -6.99 11.51
N LEU A 9 -63.50 -7.50 10.83
CA LEU A 9 -63.72 -7.24 9.41
C LEU A 9 -65.11 -6.65 9.24
N GLU A 10 -65.18 -5.39 8.82
CA GLU A 10 -66.41 -4.69 8.52
C GLU A 10 -66.68 -4.79 7.02
N LEU A 11 -67.86 -5.29 6.67
CA LEU A 11 -68.34 -5.46 5.30
C LEU A 11 -69.48 -4.46 5.05
N PRO A 12 -69.17 -3.22 4.63
CA PRO A 12 -70.21 -2.23 4.39
C PRO A 12 -71.08 -2.64 3.17
N PRO A 13 -72.38 -2.28 3.14
CA PRO A 13 -73.27 -2.60 2.02
C PRO A 13 -72.78 -2.03 0.67
N GLU A 14 -72.11 -0.89 0.72
CA GLU A 14 -71.40 -0.25 -0.41
C GLU A 14 -70.00 0.16 0.05
N GLY A 15 -68.99 0.00 -0.81
CA GLY A 15 -67.59 0.34 -0.50
C GLY A 15 -66.70 -0.88 -0.22
N ALA A 16 -65.43 -0.62 0.10
CA ALA A 16 -64.46 -1.67 0.34
C ALA A 16 -64.50 -2.19 1.79
N PRO A 17 -64.24 -3.49 2.03
CA PRO A 17 -64.10 -4.03 3.37
C PRO A 17 -63.04 -3.27 4.18
N VAL A 18 -63.34 -3.00 5.45
CA VAL A 18 -62.42 -2.37 6.40
C VAL A 18 -61.94 -3.42 7.38
N VAL A 19 -60.62 -3.55 7.54
CA VAL A 19 -60.01 -4.47 8.49
C VAL A 19 -59.49 -3.70 9.71
N ASP A 20 -59.61 -4.29 10.89
CA ASP A 20 -58.81 -3.96 12.08
C ASP A 20 -58.21 -5.27 12.59
N LEU A 21 -56.93 -5.47 12.27
CA LEU A 21 -56.15 -6.64 12.55
C LEU A 21 -55.00 -6.26 13.48
N GLN A 22 -54.93 -6.94 14.62
CA GLN A 22 -53.83 -6.86 15.57
C GLN A 22 -53.27 -8.26 15.78
N VAL A 23 -51.97 -8.43 15.61
CA VAL A 23 -51.28 -9.71 15.80
C VAL A 23 -50.09 -9.53 16.72
N ASP A 24 -50.09 -10.23 17.85
CA ASP A 24 -48.96 -10.35 18.75
C ASP A 24 -48.29 -11.70 18.53
N VAL A 25 -47.03 -11.68 18.10
CA VAL A 25 -46.19 -12.86 17.93
C VAL A 25 -45.35 -13.04 19.18
N GLU A 26 -45.58 -14.12 19.92
CA GLU A 26 -44.77 -14.47 21.09
C GLU A 26 -43.46 -15.13 20.68
N ARG A 27 -43.49 -16.09 19.74
CA ARG A 27 -42.30 -16.82 19.26
C ARG A 27 -42.47 -17.32 17.83
N GLY A 28 -41.41 -17.27 17.03
CA GLY A 28 -41.42 -17.77 15.65
C GLY A 28 -40.04 -18.22 15.15
N ARG A 29 -40.01 -18.85 13.98
CA ARG A 29 -38.75 -19.20 13.29
C ARG A 29 -38.58 -18.26 12.10
N VAL A 30 -37.42 -17.62 12.00
CA VAL A 30 -37.12 -16.66 10.91
C VAL A 30 -37.18 -17.35 9.54
N ALA A 31 -36.66 -18.57 9.41
CA ALA A 31 -36.74 -19.35 8.17
C ALA A 31 -38.19 -19.69 7.72
N ALA A 32 -39.17 -19.56 8.62
CA ALA A 32 -40.58 -19.79 8.31
C ALA A 32 -41.34 -18.52 7.92
N VAL A 33 -40.70 -17.33 7.95
CA VAL A 33 -41.30 -16.02 7.61
C VAL A 33 -42.04 -16.05 6.27
N ARG A 34 -41.52 -16.79 5.28
CA ARG A 34 -42.17 -17.00 3.97
C ARG A 34 -43.63 -17.46 4.03
N ARG A 35 -44.04 -18.14 5.10
CA ARG A 35 -45.42 -18.64 5.29
C ARG A 35 -46.39 -17.57 5.77
N TYR A 36 -45.86 -16.43 6.22
CA TYR A 36 -46.60 -15.40 6.94
C TYR A 36 -46.53 -14.02 6.26
N LEU A 37 -45.67 -13.85 5.25
CA LEU A 37 -45.57 -12.60 4.49
C LEU A 37 -46.75 -12.44 3.53
N PRO A 38 -47.45 -11.29 3.53
CA PRO A 38 -48.41 -10.98 2.48
C PRO A 38 -47.66 -10.83 1.15
N LEU A 39 -47.83 -11.81 0.26
CA LEU A 39 -47.11 -11.86 -1.03
C LEU A 39 -47.54 -10.74 -2.00
N ARG A 40 -48.72 -10.13 -1.78
CA ARG A 40 -49.21 -8.99 -2.57
C ARG A 40 -48.59 -7.71 -2.02
N GLY A 41 -47.74 -7.05 -2.81
CA GLY A 41 -47.06 -5.80 -2.47
C GLY A 41 -45.53 -5.87 -2.43
N ILE A 42 -44.95 -7.08 -2.32
CA ILE A 42 -43.49 -7.29 -2.39
C ILE A 42 -43.09 -7.66 -3.82
N PRO A 43 -42.19 -6.91 -4.49
CA PRO A 43 -41.70 -7.25 -5.82
C PRO A 43 -41.12 -8.68 -5.88
N PRO A 44 -41.22 -9.39 -7.03
CA PRO A 44 -40.68 -10.75 -7.17
C PRO A 44 -39.21 -10.89 -6.75
N ARG A 45 -38.36 -9.88 -7.03
CA ARG A 45 -36.96 -9.86 -6.61
C ARG A 45 -36.80 -9.80 -5.09
N GLY A 46 -37.58 -8.97 -4.40
CA GLY A 46 -37.58 -8.86 -2.94
C GLY A 46 -38.03 -10.16 -2.27
N ARG A 47 -39.05 -10.83 -2.85
CA ARG A 47 -39.49 -12.16 -2.38
C ARG A 47 -38.39 -13.21 -2.53
N ALA A 48 -37.78 -13.30 -3.71
CA ALA A 48 -36.67 -14.23 -3.96
C ALA A 48 -35.47 -13.95 -3.04
N TRP A 49 -35.17 -12.68 -2.74
CA TRP A 49 -34.12 -12.34 -1.78
C TRP A 49 -34.46 -12.81 -0.37
N LEU A 50 -35.68 -12.53 0.13
CA LEU A 50 -36.13 -12.98 1.46
C LEU A 50 -36.11 -14.51 1.61
N GLU A 51 -36.43 -15.24 0.53
CA GLU A 51 -36.43 -16.70 0.51
C GLU A 51 -35.03 -17.31 0.68
N HIS A 52 -34.00 -16.67 0.13
CA HIS A 52 -32.62 -17.18 0.17
C HIS A 52 -31.78 -16.56 1.28
N ALA A 53 -32.06 -15.31 1.65
CA ALA A 53 -31.23 -14.58 2.60
C ALA A 53 -31.44 -15.03 4.04
N LEU A 54 -32.66 -15.42 4.41
CA LEU A 54 -33.03 -15.80 5.77
C LEU A 54 -32.77 -17.29 6.01
N ILE A 55 -31.53 -17.65 6.38
CA ILE A 55 -31.11 -19.03 6.57
C ILE A 55 -31.66 -19.62 7.88
N GLY A 56 -31.55 -18.87 8.98
CA GLY A 56 -31.90 -19.34 10.32
C GLY A 56 -32.10 -18.20 11.31
N GLY A 57 -32.62 -18.52 12.50
CA GLY A 57 -32.86 -17.58 13.59
C GLY A 57 -34.26 -17.66 14.20
N GLU A 58 -34.46 -16.91 15.28
CA GLU A 58 -35.70 -16.88 16.06
C GLU A 58 -36.36 -15.51 16.00
N ILE A 59 -37.68 -15.50 15.88
CA ILE A 59 -38.50 -14.32 16.16
C ILE A 59 -38.79 -14.36 17.66
N ALA A 60 -38.17 -13.45 18.40
CA ALA A 60 -38.28 -13.35 19.85
C ALA A 60 -39.57 -12.65 20.29
N SER A 61 -40.04 -11.69 19.50
CA SER A 61 -41.36 -11.08 19.65
C SER A 61 -41.76 -10.37 18.36
N GLY A 62 -43.04 -10.09 18.19
CA GLY A 62 -43.49 -9.18 17.15
C GLY A 62 -44.90 -8.65 17.39
N ALA A 63 -45.20 -7.50 16.81
CA ALA A 63 -46.52 -6.89 16.82
C ALA A 63 -46.84 -6.41 15.41
N VAL A 64 -48.07 -6.64 14.95
CA VAL A 64 -48.58 -6.15 13.66
C VAL A 64 -49.90 -5.46 13.90
N LEU A 65 -50.04 -4.25 13.38
CA LEU A 65 -51.26 -3.47 13.34
C LEU A 65 -51.61 -3.18 11.88
N LEU A 66 -52.80 -3.57 11.47
CA LEU A 66 -53.35 -3.25 10.16
C LEU A 66 -54.78 -2.75 10.35
N ARG A 67 -55.02 -1.47 10.06
CA ARG A 67 -56.34 -0.86 10.19
C ARG A 67 -56.67 0.02 8.99
N GLY A 68 -57.77 -0.25 8.31
CA GLY A 68 -58.26 0.58 7.21
C GLY A 68 -58.92 -0.22 6.08
N PRO A 69 -59.33 0.45 4.99
CA PRO A 69 -59.92 -0.21 3.82
C PRO A 69 -58.93 -1.19 3.15
N LEU A 70 -59.31 -2.43 2.87
CA LEU A 70 -58.38 -3.44 2.33
C LEU A 70 -57.79 -3.05 0.96
N HIS A 71 -58.55 -2.33 0.13
CA HIS A 71 -58.09 -1.88 -1.18
C HIS A 71 -57.01 -0.79 -1.10
N GLY A 72 -56.95 -0.05 0.00
CA GLY A 72 -56.01 1.05 0.20
C GLY A 72 -54.64 0.61 0.72
N PHE A 73 -54.47 -0.67 1.11
CA PHE A 73 -53.18 -1.19 1.58
C PHE A 73 -52.10 -1.03 0.50
N PRO A 74 -50.90 -0.48 0.82
CA PRO A 74 -50.32 -0.26 2.16
C PRO A 74 -50.53 1.15 2.78
N TYR A 75 -51.55 1.90 2.33
CA TYR A 75 -52.02 3.19 2.86
C TYR A 75 -51.09 4.39 2.63
N ASP A 76 -50.70 4.59 1.37
CA ASP A 76 -49.83 5.72 0.96
C ASP A 76 -50.50 7.09 1.13
N ASP A 77 -51.83 7.13 1.15
CA ASP A 77 -52.69 8.31 1.22
C ASP A 77 -53.18 8.62 2.65
N ALA A 78 -52.63 7.97 3.67
CA ALA A 78 -53.05 8.03 5.07
C ALA A 78 -54.50 7.56 5.32
N GLY A 79 -55.12 6.81 4.40
CA GLY A 79 -56.44 6.20 4.56
C GLY A 79 -56.50 5.01 5.54
N GLY A 80 -55.37 4.66 6.15
CA GLY A 80 -55.23 3.56 7.11
C GLY A 80 -53.86 3.53 7.77
N VAL A 81 -53.64 2.53 8.62
CA VAL A 81 -52.39 2.30 9.35
C VAL A 81 -51.92 0.89 9.08
N PHE A 82 -50.68 0.76 8.63
CA PHE A 82 -49.95 -0.50 8.62
C PHE A 82 -48.64 -0.31 9.37
N GLU A 83 -48.49 -1.02 10.48
CA GLU A 83 -47.26 -1.06 11.27
C GLU A 83 -46.93 -2.50 11.63
N ALA A 84 -45.66 -2.86 11.52
CA ALA A 84 -45.15 -4.12 12.03
C ALA A 84 -43.82 -3.87 12.74
N ARG A 85 -43.61 -4.51 13.88
CA ARG A 85 -42.35 -4.49 14.62
C ARG A 85 -42.01 -5.91 15.01
N ILE A 86 -40.81 -6.36 14.66
CA ILE A 86 -40.39 -7.75 14.83
C ILE A 86 -38.99 -7.72 15.43
N HIS A 87 -38.84 -8.33 16.61
CA HIS A 87 -37.55 -8.53 17.23
C HIS A 87 -37.04 -9.94 16.88
N VAL A 88 -35.84 -10.01 16.32
CA VAL A 88 -35.20 -11.25 15.90
C VAL A 88 -33.84 -11.41 16.58
N ARG A 89 -33.48 -12.65 16.88
CA ARG A 89 -32.20 -13.01 17.50
C ARG A 89 -31.61 -14.26 16.86
N ASP A 90 -30.32 -14.44 17.05
CA ASP A 90 -29.54 -15.57 16.53
C ASP A 90 -29.73 -15.78 15.02
N VAL A 91 -29.90 -14.67 14.28
CA VAL A 91 -30.19 -14.71 12.85
C VAL A 91 -28.93 -15.04 12.07
N THR A 92 -29.06 -15.97 11.13
CA THR A 92 -28.07 -16.23 10.09
C THR A 92 -28.60 -15.66 8.77
N LEU A 93 -27.86 -14.69 8.21
CA LEU A 93 -28.27 -13.93 7.03
C LEU A 93 -27.24 -14.10 5.89
N GLN A 94 -27.72 -14.54 4.73
CA GLN A 94 -27.01 -14.58 3.45
C GLN A 94 -27.51 -13.43 2.56
N TYR A 95 -27.04 -12.22 2.82
CA TYR A 95 -27.58 -11.00 2.22
C TYR A 95 -27.21 -10.81 0.74
N ALA A 96 -26.25 -11.58 0.22
CA ALA A 96 -25.98 -11.75 -1.22
C ALA A 96 -25.20 -13.06 -1.45
N PRO A 97 -25.30 -13.73 -2.62
CA PRO A 97 -24.75 -15.07 -2.84
C PRO A 97 -23.25 -15.22 -2.55
N ASP A 98 -22.43 -14.27 -3.00
CA ASP A 98 -20.97 -14.33 -2.89
C ASP A 98 -20.41 -13.63 -1.64
N TRP A 99 -21.27 -13.05 -0.80
CA TRP A 99 -20.83 -12.39 0.42
C TRP A 99 -20.69 -13.37 1.57
N PRO A 100 -19.82 -13.07 2.54
CA PRO A 100 -19.76 -13.85 3.77
C PRO A 100 -21.08 -13.76 4.54
N ARG A 101 -21.44 -14.85 5.22
CA ARG A 101 -22.64 -14.88 6.06
C ARG A 101 -22.47 -13.97 7.26
N MET A 102 -23.59 -13.35 7.64
CA MET A 102 -23.73 -12.71 8.92
C MET A 102 -24.39 -13.69 9.89
N GLU A 103 -23.79 -13.86 11.05
CA GLU A 103 -24.18 -14.83 12.08
C GLU A 103 -24.45 -14.11 13.40
N GLU A 104 -25.16 -14.79 14.31
CA GLU A 104 -25.49 -14.29 15.64
C GLU A 104 -26.14 -12.89 15.59
N ALA A 105 -26.92 -12.61 14.54
CA ALA A 105 -27.50 -11.29 14.34
C ALA A 105 -28.73 -11.09 15.22
N GLU A 106 -28.74 -9.96 15.92
CA GLU A 106 -29.86 -9.48 16.72
C GLU A 106 -30.32 -8.13 16.17
N ALA A 107 -31.61 -8.04 15.86
CA ALA A 107 -32.17 -6.85 15.22
C ALA A 107 -33.64 -6.60 15.59
N GLU A 108 -34.03 -5.34 15.48
CA GLU A 108 -35.42 -4.91 15.45
C GLU A 108 -35.76 -4.51 14.00
N VAL A 109 -36.79 -5.16 13.44
CA VAL A 109 -37.28 -4.91 12.09
C VAL A 109 -38.62 -4.20 12.19
N GLY A 110 -38.70 -2.99 11.64
CA GLY A 110 -39.88 -2.16 11.62
C GLY A 110 -40.42 -1.96 10.20
N PHE A 111 -41.72 -2.08 10.04
CA PHE A 111 -42.46 -1.62 8.86
C PHE A 111 -43.44 -0.54 9.28
N ARG A 112 -43.52 0.54 8.50
CA ARG A 112 -44.56 1.57 8.63
C ARG A 112 -45.01 1.98 7.25
N GLY A 113 -46.22 1.59 6.86
CA GLY A 113 -46.67 1.67 5.47
C GLY A 113 -45.67 0.96 4.54
N ARG A 114 -45.07 1.71 3.62
CA ARG A 114 -44.05 1.23 2.67
C ARG A 114 -42.60 1.40 3.14
N ALA A 115 -42.39 1.94 4.34
CA ALA A 115 -41.07 2.12 4.90
C ALA A 115 -40.62 0.87 5.66
N LEU A 116 -39.36 0.47 5.45
CA LEU A 116 -38.65 -0.53 6.25
C LEU A 116 -37.51 0.12 7.02
N SER A 117 -37.39 -0.23 8.29
CA SER A 117 -36.24 0.05 9.15
C SER A 117 -35.73 -1.25 9.76
N VAL A 118 -34.42 -1.41 9.82
CA VAL A 118 -33.75 -2.53 10.50
C VAL A 118 -32.66 -1.95 11.37
N ASP A 119 -32.82 -2.10 12.67
CA ASP A 119 -31.85 -1.68 13.68
C ASP A 119 -31.18 -2.91 14.26
N LEU A 120 -29.92 -3.12 13.88
CA LEU A 120 -29.11 -4.26 14.30
C LEU A 120 -28.23 -3.84 15.47
N THR A 121 -28.33 -4.56 16.58
CA THR A 121 -27.62 -4.28 17.84
C THR A 121 -26.34 -5.10 17.98
N GLY A 122 -26.29 -6.28 17.34
CA GLY A 122 -25.13 -7.16 17.34
C GLY A 122 -25.18 -8.13 16.18
N ALA A 123 -24.02 -8.43 15.58
CA ALA A 123 -23.83 -9.54 14.65
C ALA A 123 -22.35 -9.83 14.45
N LYS A 124 -22.03 -10.97 13.83
CA LYS A 124 -20.67 -11.34 13.45
C LYS A 124 -20.56 -11.69 11.98
N VAL A 125 -19.43 -11.32 11.39
CA VAL A 125 -19.00 -11.78 10.06
C VAL A 125 -17.53 -12.16 10.19
N PHE A 126 -17.22 -13.46 10.10
CA PHE A 126 -15.92 -13.98 10.55
C PHE A 126 -15.59 -13.53 11.99
N GLY A 127 -14.36 -13.08 12.27
CA GLY A 127 -13.99 -12.48 13.55
C GLY A 127 -14.41 -11.01 13.73
N VAL A 128 -15.10 -10.40 12.76
CA VAL A 128 -15.57 -9.01 12.85
C VAL A 128 -16.89 -8.94 13.59
N SER A 129 -16.93 -8.14 14.65
CA SER A 129 -18.16 -7.84 15.39
C SER A 129 -18.79 -6.56 14.87
N ILE A 130 -20.04 -6.64 14.41
CA ILE A 130 -20.87 -5.48 14.08
C ILE A 130 -21.50 -5.02 15.39
N THR A 131 -21.11 -3.82 15.84
CA THR A 131 -21.57 -3.24 17.12
C THR A 131 -22.81 -2.37 16.98
N GLY A 132 -23.26 -2.17 15.74
CA GLY A 132 -24.47 -1.43 15.43
C GLY A 132 -24.58 -1.19 13.94
N ALA A 133 -25.75 -1.45 13.38
CA ALA A 133 -26.07 -1.09 12.01
C ALA A 133 -27.53 -0.63 11.91
N HIS A 134 -27.79 0.29 11.00
CA HIS A 134 -29.14 0.72 10.65
C HIS A 134 -29.28 0.62 9.14
N ALA A 135 -30.28 -0.12 8.68
CA ALA A 135 -30.64 -0.23 7.28
C ALA A 135 -32.08 0.22 7.09
N ALA A 136 -32.34 1.05 6.08
CA ALA A 136 -33.67 1.57 5.81
C ALA A 136 -33.98 1.63 4.32
N ILE A 137 -35.22 1.30 3.98
CA ILE A 137 -35.83 1.58 2.68
C ILE A 137 -37.00 2.52 2.99
N PRO A 138 -36.84 3.86 2.80
CA PRO A 138 -37.87 4.83 3.16
C PRO A 138 -39.18 4.63 2.42
N HIS A 139 -39.12 4.08 1.20
CA HIS A 139 -40.27 3.81 0.36
C HIS A 139 -39.99 2.61 -0.55
N MET A 140 -40.78 1.54 -0.43
CA MET A 140 -40.74 0.38 -1.33
C MET A 140 -41.63 0.59 -2.57
N GLY A 141 -41.47 -0.19 -3.64
CA GLY A 141 -42.30 -0.13 -4.86
C GLY A 141 -41.62 0.54 -6.03
N ASP A 142 -41.46 1.86 -5.94
CA ASP A 142 -40.88 2.69 -7.01
C ASP A 142 -39.64 3.42 -6.47
N ASN A 143 -38.58 3.46 -7.28
CA ASN A 143 -37.30 4.12 -6.97
C ASN A 143 -36.73 3.71 -5.60
N GLU A 144 -36.76 2.41 -5.30
CA GLU A 144 -36.37 1.90 -4.00
C GLU A 144 -34.89 2.19 -3.71
N ILE A 145 -34.61 2.84 -2.59
CA ILE A 145 -33.26 3.17 -2.14
C ILE A 145 -33.02 2.49 -0.79
N LEU A 146 -32.00 1.64 -0.75
CA LEU A 146 -31.46 1.07 0.48
C LEU A 146 -30.35 1.98 1.02
N ASN A 147 -30.57 2.54 2.20
CA ASN A 147 -29.55 3.23 2.97
C ASN A 147 -29.05 2.31 4.08
N VAL A 148 -27.74 2.16 4.22
CA VAL A 148 -27.13 1.38 5.30
C VAL A 148 -26.08 2.22 6.00
N THR A 149 -26.10 2.21 7.33
CA THR A 149 -24.99 2.69 8.17
C THR A 149 -24.55 1.55 9.07
N LEU A 150 -23.24 1.38 9.24
CA LEU A 150 -22.68 0.25 9.97
C LEU A 150 -21.43 0.66 10.73
N ARG A 151 -21.31 0.16 11.96
CA ARG A 151 -20.12 0.24 12.81
C ARG A 151 -19.67 -1.17 13.18
N ALA A 152 -18.42 -1.47 12.88
CA ALA A 152 -17.83 -2.78 13.15
C ALA A 152 -16.43 -2.66 13.75
N ARG A 153 -15.99 -3.69 14.45
CA ARG A 153 -14.64 -3.80 15.01
C ARG A 153 -14.16 -5.23 15.02
N GLY A 154 -12.85 -5.42 14.94
CA GLY A 154 -12.22 -6.73 15.08
C GLY A 154 -10.86 -6.80 14.38
N PRO A 155 -10.37 -8.02 14.11
CA PRO A 155 -9.12 -8.22 13.42
C PRO A 155 -9.10 -7.52 12.07
N ALA A 156 -8.10 -6.67 11.83
CA ALA A 156 -7.97 -5.90 10.59
C ALA A 156 -7.83 -6.80 9.35
N GLY A 157 -7.27 -7.99 9.52
CA GLY A 157 -7.20 -9.01 8.47
C GLY A 157 -8.57 -9.54 8.07
N ASP A 158 -9.49 -9.72 9.02
CA ASP A 158 -10.85 -10.17 8.75
C ASP A 158 -11.69 -9.06 8.12
N LEU A 159 -11.53 -7.80 8.54
CA LEU A 159 -12.13 -6.66 7.85
C LEU A 159 -11.69 -6.57 6.38
N LEU A 160 -10.40 -6.77 6.10
CA LEU A 160 -9.87 -6.81 4.74
C LEU A 160 -10.43 -8.01 3.96
N ARG A 161 -10.62 -9.15 4.62
CA ARG A 161 -11.22 -10.35 4.03
C ARG A 161 -12.66 -10.10 3.60
N VAL A 162 -13.48 -9.48 4.45
CA VAL A 162 -14.87 -9.11 4.11
C VAL A 162 -14.90 -8.22 2.87
N LEU A 163 -14.00 -7.23 2.77
CA LEU A 163 -13.92 -6.37 1.59
C LEU A 163 -13.54 -7.16 0.32
N ARG A 164 -12.56 -8.06 0.42
CA ARG A 164 -12.07 -8.88 -0.70
C ARG A 164 -13.10 -9.91 -1.18
N GLU A 165 -13.86 -10.50 -0.26
CA GLU A 165 -14.94 -11.45 -0.53
C GLU A 165 -16.29 -10.74 -0.74
N SER A 166 -16.26 -9.53 -1.34
CA SER A 166 -17.46 -8.77 -1.68
C SER A 166 -17.35 -8.16 -3.10
N PRO A 167 -18.47 -7.81 -3.75
CA PRO A 167 -18.50 -7.08 -5.02
C PRO A 167 -17.81 -5.71 -4.98
N VAL A 168 -17.54 -5.16 -3.79
CA VAL A 168 -16.70 -3.95 -3.65
C VAL A 168 -15.24 -4.29 -4.00
N GLY A 169 -14.78 -5.47 -3.59
CA GLY A 169 -13.44 -5.98 -3.84
C GLY A 169 -13.15 -6.39 -5.29
N GLU A 170 -14.17 -6.68 -6.10
CA GLU A 170 -14.00 -7.10 -7.51
C GLU A 170 -13.17 -6.11 -8.34
N SER A 171 -13.31 -4.81 -8.06
CA SER A 171 -12.59 -3.75 -8.79
C SER A 171 -11.14 -3.55 -8.35
N HIS A 172 -10.73 -4.14 -7.21
CA HIS A 172 -9.42 -3.90 -6.57
C HIS A 172 -8.78 -5.20 -6.04
N GLY A 173 -9.13 -6.35 -6.62
CA GLY A 173 -8.81 -7.66 -6.07
C GLY A 173 -7.31 -7.95 -5.98
N ALA A 174 -6.51 -7.56 -6.97
CA ALA A 174 -5.07 -7.84 -6.97
C ALA A 174 -4.29 -6.95 -6.00
N PHE A 175 -4.71 -5.69 -5.82
CA PHE A 175 -4.17 -4.78 -4.82
C PHE A 175 -4.51 -5.28 -3.41
N LEU A 176 -5.77 -5.60 -3.14
CA LEU A 176 -6.21 -6.12 -1.85
C LEU A 176 -5.56 -7.48 -1.54
N GLY A 177 -5.31 -8.32 -2.55
CA GLY A 177 -4.59 -9.58 -2.39
C GLY A 177 -3.10 -9.43 -2.08
N ALA A 178 -2.47 -8.30 -2.43
CA ALA A 178 -1.07 -8.03 -2.16
C ALA A 178 -0.81 -7.41 -0.77
N VAL A 179 -1.87 -6.97 -0.08
CA VAL A 179 -1.83 -6.34 1.23
C VAL A 179 -2.30 -7.30 2.31
N HIS A 180 -1.56 -7.37 3.41
CA HIS A 180 -1.93 -8.11 4.60
C HIS A 180 -2.00 -7.14 5.78
N LEU A 181 -3.08 -7.21 6.54
CA LEU A 181 -3.29 -6.44 7.77
C LEU A 181 -3.35 -7.37 8.98
N ALA A 182 -2.71 -6.96 10.05
CA ALA A 182 -2.75 -7.64 11.35
C ALA A 182 -2.97 -6.62 12.47
N GLY A 183 -3.52 -7.06 13.60
CA GLY A 183 -3.95 -6.21 14.72
C GLY A 183 -5.43 -5.84 14.62
N GLU A 184 -5.86 -4.87 15.43
CA GLU A 184 -7.26 -4.48 15.54
C GLU A 184 -7.58 -3.23 14.72
N ALA A 185 -8.78 -3.19 14.16
CA ALA A 185 -9.32 -2.01 13.50
C ALA A 185 -10.83 -1.85 13.74
N ALA A 186 -11.30 -0.62 13.63
CA ALA A 186 -12.71 -0.27 13.67
C ALA A 186 -13.13 0.36 12.34
N LEU A 187 -14.32 0.03 11.85
CA LEU A 187 -14.90 0.46 10.59
C LEU A 187 -16.18 1.24 10.86
N ASP A 188 -16.28 2.44 10.30
CA ASP A 188 -17.54 3.13 10.05
C ASP A 188 -17.84 3.06 8.55
N PHE A 189 -19.05 2.66 8.18
CA PHE A 189 -19.44 2.50 6.78
C PHE A 189 -20.84 3.04 6.52
N ARG A 190 -21.03 3.63 5.33
CA ARG A 190 -22.31 4.08 4.81
C ARG A 190 -22.46 3.66 3.34
N LEU A 191 -23.63 3.16 3.00
CA LEU A 191 -24.02 2.79 1.65
C LEU A 191 -25.34 3.45 1.29
N HIS A 192 -25.40 3.95 0.07
CA HIS A 192 -26.62 4.39 -0.60
C HIS A 192 -26.75 3.59 -1.89
N LEU A 193 -27.75 2.71 -1.93
CA LEU A 193 -27.95 1.74 -3.00
C LEU A 193 -29.34 1.91 -3.62
N PRO A 194 -29.45 2.52 -4.81
CA PRO A 194 -30.64 2.40 -5.64
C PRO A 194 -30.81 0.93 -6.06
N LEU A 195 -31.93 0.31 -5.69
CA LEU A 195 -32.17 -1.12 -5.96
C LEU A 195 -32.53 -1.39 -7.43
N GLU A 196 -33.07 -0.39 -8.13
CA GLU A 196 -33.36 -0.44 -9.57
C GLU A 196 -32.10 -0.35 -10.43
N ASP A 197 -31.14 0.50 -10.05
CA ASP A 197 -29.80 0.58 -10.64
C ASP A 197 -28.69 0.44 -9.59
N PRO A 198 -28.31 -0.79 -9.22
CA PRO A 198 -27.23 -1.05 -8.28
C PRO A 198 -25.84 -0.54 -8.71
N ARG A 199 -25.68 -0.10 -9.98
CA ARG A 199 -24.43 0.49 -10.47
C ARG A 199 -24.29 1.96 -10.07
N ALA A 200 -25.39 2.66 -9.81
CA ALA A 200 -25.41 4.04 -9.31
C ALA A 200 -25.14 4.14 -7.80
N ARG A 201 -24.76 3.04 -7.15
CA ARG A 201 -24.44 3.01 -5.71
C ARG A 201 -23.34 4.01 -5.34
N THR A 202 -23.49 4.65 -4.19
CA THR A 202 -22.43 5.45 -3.56
C THR A 202 -22.12 4.91 -2.17
N TYR A 203 -20.88 5.04 -1.74
CA TYR A 203 -20.48 4.55 -0.44
C TYR A 203 -19.38 5.41 0.16
N SER A 204 -19.35 5.50 1.48
CA SER A 204 -18.26 6.15 2.20
C SER A 204 -17.98 5.38 3.47
N GLY A 205 -16.75 5.44 3.92
CA GLY A 205 -16.37 4.81 5.16
C GLY A 205 -15.04 5.29 5.67
N ALA A 206 -14.68 4.80 6.85
CA ALA A 206 -13.38 5.04 7.40
C ALA A 206 -12.97 3.91 8.33
N VAL A 207 -11.69 3.56 8.25
CA VAL A 207 -11.05 2.57 9.08
C VAL A 207 -10.14 3.28 10.07
N ALA A 208 -10.36 3.05 11.36
CA ALA A 208 -9.47 3.48 12.42
C ALA A 208 -8.56 2.31 12.82
N PHE A 209 -7.25 2.50 12.66
CA PHE A 209 -6.23 1.51 13.03
C PHE A 209 -5.72 1.78 14.45
N SER A 210 -5.59 0.71 15.24
CA SER A 210 -4.98 0.75 16.57
C SER A 210 -3.80 -0.22 16.63
N ARG A 211 -2.58 0.32 16.49
CA ARG A 211 -1.32 -0.42 16.47
C ARG A 211 -1.29 -1.57 15.45
N ALA A 212 -1.95 -1.38 14.31
CA ALA A 212 -2.01 -2.38 13.27
C ALA A 212 -0.65 -2.58 12.58
N THR A 213 -0.47 -3.69 11.88
CA THR A 213 0.68 -3.95 11.02
C THR A 213 0.20 -4.17 9.60
N LEU A 214 0.75 -3.41 8.66
CA LEU A 214 0.49 -3.56 7.23
C LEU A 214 1.73 -4.18 6.58
N THR A 215 1.54 -5.27 5.84
CA THR A 215 2.59 -5.91 5.04
C THR A 215 2.14 -5.96 3.58
N GLY A 216 2.87 -5.29 2.71
CA GLY A 216 2.68 -5.30 1.26
C GLY A 216 3.74 -6.17 0.60
N THR A 217 3.48 -7.48 0.49
CA THR A 217 4.48 -8.47 0.07
C THR A 217 5.00 -8.18 -1.34
N ALA A 218 4.13 -7.77 -2.25
CA ALA A 218 4.53 -7.40 -3.62
C ALA A 218 5.56 -6.25 -3.63
N TRP A 219 5.39 -5.26 -2.75
CA TRP A 219 6.23 -4.07 -2.71
C TRP A 219 7.39 -4.15 -1.70
N GLY A 220 7.56 -5.29 -1.01
CA GLY A 220 8.57 -5.46 0.03
C GLY A 220 8.39 -4.48 1.21
N LEU A 221 7.14 -4.05 1.47
CA LEU A 221 6.82 -3.01 2.44
C LEU A 221 6.28 -3.62 3.73
N ARG A 222 6.77 -3.14 4.88
CA ARG A 222 6.17 -3.43 6.19
C ARG A 222 6.08 -2.18 7.04
N LEU A 223 4.85 -1.82 7.42
CA LEU A 223 4.55 -0.76 8.36
C LEU A 223 4.07 -1.38 9.67
N SER A 224 4.77 -1.10 10.76
CA SER A 224 4.40 -1.58 12.10
C SER A 224 3.87 -0.45 12.97
N GLY A 225 2.97 -0.76 13.89
CA GLY A 225 2.38 0.23 14.79
C GLY A 225 1.61 1.33 14.05
N LEU A 226 0.87 0.96 13.00
CA LEU A 226 0.00 1.84 12.23
C LEU A 226 -1.15 2.33 13.11
N ASN A 227 -1.25 3.65 13.25
CA ASN A 227 -2.28 4.34 14.01
C ASN A 227 -2.86 5.50 13.21
N GLY A 228 -4.17 5.72 13.36
CA GLY A 228 -4.90 6.82 12.73
C GLY A 228 -6.07 6.34 11.88
N ARG A 229 -6.67 7.26 11.13
CA ARG A 229 -7.90 7.02 10.36
C ARG A 229 -7.65 7.16 8.86
N LEU A 230 -8.06 6.14 8.11
CA LEU A 230 -8.09 6.10 6.65
C LEU A 230 -9.55 6.17 6.19
N GLY A 231 -9.96 7.28 5.60
CA GLY A 231 -11.24 7.43 4.91
C GLY A 231 -11.18 6.86 3.51
N PHE A 232 -12.33 6.41 3.02
CA PHE A 232 -12.51 5.94 1.65
C PHE A 232 -13.94 6.21 1.16
N ASP A 233 -14.09 6.32 -0.15
CA ASP A 233 -15.37 6.42 -0.86
C ASP A 233 -15.25 5.80 -2.25
N GLN A 234 -16.27 5.98 -3.10
CA GLN A 234 -16.24 5.47 -4.47
C GLN A 234 -15.18 6.11 -5.39
N TYR A 235 -14.49 7.16 -4.95
CA TYR A 235 -13.53 7.94 -5.74
C TYR A 235 -12.10 7.81 -5.25
N GLY A 236 -11.88 7.53 -3.96
CA GLY A 236 -10.54 7.60 -3.40
C GLY A 236 -10.35 7.10 -1.99
N PHE A 237 -9.08 7.15 -1.60
CA PHE A 237 -8.63 7.09 -0.21
C PHE A 237 -8.18 8.46 0.27
N THR A 238 -8.47 8.76 1.53
CA THR A 238 -8.02 9.96 2.22
C THR A 238 -7.49 9.65 3.61
N ALA A 239 -6.31 10.17 3.95
CA ALA A 239 -5.78 10.08 5.30
C ALA A 239 -4.83 11.25 5.56
N ARG A 240 -4.80 11.72 6.80
CA ARG A 240 -3.87 12.76 7.25
C ARG A 240 -3.11 12.24 8.45
N ASP A 241 -1.79 12.33 8.40
CA ASP A 241 -0.89 12.05 9.52
C ASP A 241 -1.09 10.66 10.17
N LEU A 242 -1.31 9.62 9.36
CA LEU A 242 -1.20 8.23 9.84
C LEU A 242 0.22 8.00 10.39
N GLN A 243 0.33 7.46 11.58
CA GLN A 243 1.62 7.24 12.25
C GLN A 243 1.98 5.77 12.17
N ALA A 244 3.22 5.46 11.78
CA ALA A 244 3.71 4.09 11.72
C ALA A 244 5.23 4.05 11.89
N ARG A 245 5.80 2.85 11.85
CA ARG A 245 7.24 2.62 11.72
C ARG A 245 7.55 1.84 10.45
N LEU A 246 8.49 2.36 9.66
CA LEU A 246 9.05 1.73 8.46
C LEU A 246 10.54 1.46 8.73
N ASP A 247 10.98 0.21 8.61
CA ASP A 247 12.36 -0.23 8.89
C ASP A 247 12.90 0.26 10.25
N GLY A 248 12.01 0.29 11.25
CA GLY A 248 12.31 0.77 12.59
C GLY A 248 12.32 2.29 12.74
N GLY A 249 12.23 3.09 11.68
CA GLY A 249 12.11 4.55 11.71
C GLY A 249 10.65 5.01 11.79
N ALA A 250 10.37 6.04 12.60
CA ALA A 250 9.03 6.62 12.69
C ALA A 250 8.69 7.41 11.41
N VAL A 251 7.48 7.20 10.89
CA VAL A 251 6.98 7.86 9.68
C VAL A 251 5.57 8.40 9.90
N ARG A 252 5.26 9.50 9.21
CA ARG A 252 3.91 10.03 9.03
C ARG A 252 3.49 9.87 7.58
N ILE A 253 2.26 9.40 7.37
CA ILE A 253 1.73 9.06 6.05
C ILE A 253 0.44 9.85 5.84
N SER A 254 0.37 10.57 4.73
CA SER A 254 -0.86 11.20 4.26
C SER A 254 -1.22 10.59 2.91
N VAL A 255 -2.51 10.33 2.69
CA VAL A 255 -3.04 9.75 1.45
C VAL A 255 -4.11 10.68 0.91
N ALA A 256 -4.06 10.94 -0.39
CA ALA A 256 -5.12 11.67 -1.08
C ALA A 256 -5.27 11.09 -2.49
N THR A 257 -6.49 11.07 -3.00
CA THR A 257 -6.78 10.67 -4.37
C THR A 257 -7.34 11.88 -5.11
N PRO A 258 -6.48 12.70 -5.73
CA PRO A 258 -6.94 13.89 -6.44
C PRO A 258 -7.77 13.53 -7.68
N GLU A 259 -8.80 14.35 -7.92
CA GLU A 259 -9.51 14.40 -9.18
C GLU A 259 -8.74 15.26 -10.20
N PRO A 260 -8.85 14.99 -11.51
CA PRO A 260 -9.66 13.96 -12.18
C PRO A 260 -8.93 12.62 -12.38
N GLU A 261 -7.65 12.54 -12.04
CA GLU A 261 -6.75 11.43 -12.38
C GLU A 261 -7.11 10.12 -11.65
N ARG A 262 -7.78 10.19 -10.49
CA ARG A 262 -8.12 9.05 -9.62
C ARG A 262 -6.92 8.14 -9.30
N LEU A 263 -5.72 8.74 -9.22
CA LEU A 263 -4.51 8.08 -8.77
C LEU A 263 -4.35 8.36 -7.29
N SER A 264 -4.28 7.32 -6.44
CA SER A 264 -4.00 7.54 -5.02
C SER A 264 -2.55 7.93 -4.84
N VAL A 265 -2.32 9.04 -4.15
CA VAL A 265 -1.01 9.57 -3.83
C VAL A 265 -0.78 9.43 -2.33
N ALA A 266 0.19 8.61 -1.95
CA ALA A 266 0.67 8.54 -0.58
C ALA A 266 1.95 9.37 -0.43
N THR A 267 1.95 10.30 0.52
CA THR A 267 3.14 11.06 0.93
C THR A 267 3.59 10.55 2.29
N VAL A 268 4.78 9.96 2.32
CA VAL A 268 5.42 9.44 3.54
C VAL A 268 6.54 10.39 3.93
N ARG A 269 6.52 10.88 5.17
CA ARG A 269 7.57 11.72 5.74
C ARG A 269 8.19 11.02 6.93
N GLY A 270 9.51 11.08 7.03
CA GLY A 270 10.21 10.45 8.13
C GLY A 270 11.62 11.00 8.30
N ARG A 271 12.31 10.46 9.31
CA ARG A 271 13.71 10.73 9.56
C ARG A 271 14.49 9.43 9.52
N ALA A 272 15.56 9.40 8.72
CA ALA A 272 16.45 8.26 8.60
C ALA A 272 17.78 8.58 9.28
N ASP A 273 18.30 7.63 10.06
CA ASP A 273 19.68 7.67 10.53
C ASP A 273 20.62 6.95 9.57
N ALA A 274 21.92 7.10 9.80
CA ALA A 274 22.96 6.47 8.99
C ALA A 274 22.79 4.95 8.84
N LYS A 275 22.27 4.25 9.86
CA LYS A 275 22.09 2.78 9.81
C LYS A 275 20.97 2.40 8.85
N ILE A 276 19.84 3.13 8.89
CA ILE A 276 18.72 2.93 7.97
C ILE A 276 19.17 3.21 6.53
N VAL A 277 19.87 4.32 6.30
CA VAL A 277 20.37 4.67 4.96
C VAL A 277 21.35 3.61 4.43
N ALA A 278 22.25 3.11 5.29
CA ALA A 278 23.19 2.05 4.92
C ALA A 278 22.50 0.72 4.60
N ALA A 279 21.47 0.35 5.35
CA ALA A 279 20.69 -0.87 5.08
C ALA A 279 20.01 -0.83 3.69
N LEU A 280 19.57 0.35 3.26
CA LEU A 280 18.94 0.54 1.95
C LEU A 280 19.94 0.62 0.78
N ALA A 281 21.15 1.09 1.02
CA ALA A 281 22.18 1.29 -0.02
C ALA A 281 23.21 0.15 -0.04
N SER A 282 24.05 0.06 1.00
CA SER A 282 24.98 -1.05 1.23
C SER A 282 25.54 -1.01 2.65
N ALA A 283 25.84 -2.18 3.23
CA ALA A 283 26.47 -2.28 4.54
C ALA A 283 27.81 -1.52 4.61
N SER A 284 28.58 -1.51 3.51
CA SER A 284 29.87 -0.82 3.41
C SER A 284 29.79 0.70 3.48
N LEU A 285 28.61 1.29 3.25
CA LEU A 285 28.37 2.72 3.42
C LEU A 285 28.15 3.09 4.90
N GLY A 286 27.79 2.13 5.76
CA GLY A 286 27.41 2.39 7.16
C GLY A 286 28.48 3.12 7.97
N GLU A 287 29.75 2.74 7.84
CA GLU A 287 30.85 3.41 8.55
C GLU A 287 31.14 4.82 8.03
N ARG A 288 30.66 5.14 6.83
CA ARG A 288 30.90 6.42 6.13
C ARG A 288 29.71 7.37 6.24
N LEU A 289 28.66 6.99 6.96
CA LEU A 289 27.49 7.81 7.18
C LEU A 289 27.36 8.10 8.67
N LYS A 290 27.15 9.36 9.04
CA LYS A 290 26.97 9.77 10.44
C LYS A 290 25.86 10.81 10.55
N GLY A 291 25.04 10.70 11.59
CA GLY A 291 23.94 11.62 11.84
C GLY A 291 22.60 11.14 11.26
N ARG A 292 21.71 12.09 10.99
CA ARG A 292 20.31 11.83 10.60
C ARG A 292 19.83 12.88 9.61
N THR A 293 18.94 12.50 8.72
CA THR A 293 18.32 13.41 7.76
C THR A 293 16.83 13.13 7.60
N ASP A 294 16.08 14.18 7.28
CA ASP A 294 14.67 14.08 6.97
C ASP A 294 14.48 13.70 5.49
N TRP A 295 13.43 12.95 5.21
CA TRP A 295 13.11 12.50 3.86
C TRP A 295 11.60 12.51 3.63
N THR A 296 11.23 12.63 2.36
CA THR A 296 9.85 12.49 1.90
C THR A 296 9.80 11.53 0.73
N ALA A 297 8.91 10.54 0.77
CA ALA A 297 8.59 9.70 -0.36
C ALA A 297 7.18 10.00 -0.85
N ARG A 298 7.03 10.12 -2.18
CA ARG A 298 5.75 10.20 -2.87
C ARG A 298 5.55 8.89 -3.63
N LEU A 299 4.45 8.20 -3.33
CA LEU A 299 4.04 6.98 -4.00
C LEU A 299 2.79 7.29 -4.82
N VAL A 300 2.81 6.96 -6.10
CA VAL A 300 1.65 7.10 -7.00
C VAL A 300 1.10 5.70 -7.26
N ILE A 301 -0.10 5.45 -6.77
CA ILE A 301 -0.77 4.15 -6.77
C ILE A 301 -1.95 4.22 -7.75
N PRO A 302 -1.89 3.50 -8.88
CA PRO A 302 -2.99 3.49 -9.83
C PRO A 302 -4.17 2.67 -9.29
N TRP A 303 -5.38 3.22 -9.40
CA TRP A 303 -6.63 2.56 -9.00
C TRP A 303 -7.09 1.46 -9.96
N LYS A 304 -6.78 1.59 -11.27
CA LYS A 304 -7.15 0.58 -12.26
C LYS A 304 -6.06 -0.47 -12.40
N GLU A 305 -6.39 -1.68 -11.96
CA GLU A 305 -5.55 -2.86 -12.18
C GLU A 305 -5.53 -3.25 -13.65
N ARG A 306 -4.36 -3.64 -14.15
CA ARG A 306 -4.22 -4.29 -15.47
C ARG A 306 -3.73 -5.71 -15.26
N GLY A 307 -4.53 -6.70 -15.67
CA GLY A 307 -4.09 -8.09 -15.78
C GLY A 307 -3.94 -8.85 -14.45
N GLY A 308 -4.76 -8.55 -13.43
CA GLY A 308 -4.86 -9.36 -12.20
C GLY A 308 -3.59 -9.44 -11.35
N ARG A 309 -2.64 -8.52 -11.56
CA ARG A 309 -1.39 -8.42 -10.79
C ARG A 309 -1.43 -7.18 -9.90
N ALA A 310 -0.66 -7.21 -8.80
CA ALA A 310 -0.47 -6.05 -7.94
C ALA A 310 -0.02 -4.84 -8.78
N PRO A 311 -0.62 -3.65 -8.58
CA PRO A 311 -0.32 -2.49 -9.39
C PRO A 311 1.13 -2.04 -9.24
N GLU A 312 1.65 -1.51 -10.33
CA GLU A 312 2.95 -0.83 -10.34
C GLU A 312 2.80 0.52 -9.64
N VAL A 313 3.62 0.75 -8.62
CA VAL A 313 3.62 1.94 -7.78
C VAL A 313 4.88 2.71 -8.08
N ALA A 314 4.72 3.89 -8.68
CA ALA A 314 5.85 4.79 -8.92
C ALA A 314 6.25 5.48 -7.61
N VAL A 315 7.52 5.37 -7.24
CA VAL A 315 8.08 5.89 -5.99
C VAL A 315 9.11 6.97 -6.29
N THR A 316 8.94 8.14 -5.70
CA THR A 316 9.93 9.22 -5.69
C THR A 316 10.29 9.57 -4.25
N LEU A 317 11.54 9.30 -3.85
CA LEU A 317 12.08 9.68 -2.56
C LEU A 317 12.98 10.91 -2.72
N ARG A 318 12.83 11.88 -1.83
CA ARG A 318 13.61 13.11 -1.77
C ARG A 318 14.14 13.38 -0.37
N SER A 319 15.34 13.92 -0.29
CA SER A 319 15.95 14.45 0.94
C SER A 319 16.92 15.58 0.57
N ASP A 320 17.07 16.58 1.43
CA ASP A 320 18.13 17.59 1.31
C ASP A 320 19.45 17.12 1.97
N LEU A 321 19.44 15.91 2.55
CA LEU A 321 20.53 15.28 3.30
C LEU A 321 21.11 16.13 4.44
N LYS A 322 20.48 17.24 4.83
CA LYS A 322 20.96 18.09 5.91
C LYS A 322 20.94 17.29 7.22
N GLY A 323 22.00 17.42 8.01
CA GLY A 323 22.22 16.67 9.24
C GLY A 323 22.91 15.30 9.07
N LEU A 324 23.06 14.80 7.84
CA LEU A 324 23.78 13.55 7.55
C LEU A 324 25.17 13.86 6.95
N ALA A 325 26.24 13.50 7.65
CA ALA A 325 27.58 13.51 7.08
C ALA A 325 27.79 12.31 6.17
N VAL A 326 28.40 12.55 5.01
CA VAL A 326 28.81 11.52 4.04
C VAL A 326 30.32 11.59 3.91
N GLU A 327 31.01 10.60 4.49
CA GLU A 327 32.47 10.49 4.53
C GLU A 327 32.99 9.66 3.35
N LEU A 328 32.53 10.06 2.15
CA LEU A 328 33.04 9.54 0.90
C LEU A 328 34.15 10.45 0.33
N PRO A 329 35.08 9.89 -0.45
CA PRO A 329 35.90 10.64 -1.38
C PRO A 329 35.24 11.85 -2.02
N ALA A 330 35.94 12.99 -2.08
CA ALA A 330 35.55 14.08 -2.95
C ALA A 330 35.34 13.56 -4.39
N PRO A 331 34.28 14.01 -5.10
CA PRO A 331 33.28 15.03 -4.75
C PRO A 331 32.06 14.51 -3.95
N PHE A 332 31.99 13.21 -3.70
CA PHE A 332 30.81 12.56 -3.12
C PHE A 332 30.64 12.86 -1.63
N GLY A 333 31.73 13.18 -0.93
CA GLY A 333 31.66 13.56 0.47
C GLY A 333 30.89 14.86 0.72
N LYS A 334 30.29 14.97 1.91
CA LYS A 334 29.77 16.23 2.45
C LYS A 334 29.76 16.22 3.98
N PRO A 335 29.98 17.37 4.64
CA PRO A 335 29.75 17.51 6.08
C PRO A 335 28.25 17.54 6.41
N ALA A 336 27.89 17.27 7.67
CA ALA A 336 26.49 17.20 8.12
C ALA A 336 25.73 18.53 7.96
N GLY A 337 26.40 19.68 8.16
CA GLY A 337 25.78 21.01 8.08
C GLY A 337 25.45 21.47 6.65
N VAL A 338 26.00 20.81 5.63
CA VAL A 338 25.81 21.18 4.22
C VAL A 338 24.69 20.35 3.61
N SER A 339 23.73 21.05 3.01
CA SER A 339 22.63 20.44 2.24
C SER A 339 23.13 19.93 0.89
N ARG A 340 22.61 18.79 0.47
CA ARG A 340 22.79 18.22 -0.86
C ARG A 340 21.56 17.42 -1.22
N GLU A 341 20.85 17.86 -2.26
CA GLU A 341 19.66 17.16 -2.73
C GLU A 341 19.97 15.72 -3.12
N LEU A 342 19.17 14.79 -2.61
CA LEU A 342 19.09 13.42 -3.04
C LEU A 342 17.68 13.18 -3.57
N GLU A 343 17.60 12.66 -4.79
CA GLU A 343 16.36 12.15 -5.37
C GLU A 343 16.57 10.72 -5.85
N LEU A 344 15.68 9.82 -5.44
CA LEU A 344 15.62 8.45 -5.91
C LEU A 344 14.26 8.23 -6.58
N ARG A 345 14.25 7.68 -7.79
CA ARG A 345 13.01 7.26 -8.47
C ARG A 345 13.07 5.80 -8.88
N THR A 346 12.01 5.06 -8.59
CA THR A 346 11.89 3.65 -8.97
C THR A 346 10.43 3.23 -8.98
N ASP A 347 10.15 2.07 -9.53
CA ASP A 347 8.82 1.47 -9.58
C ASP A 347 8.80 0.19 -8.74
N LEU A 348 7.71 -0.06 -8.03
CA LEU A 348 7.50 -1.27 -7.22
C LEU A 348 6.27 -2.03 -7.74
N PRO A 349 6.24 -3.38 -7.77
CA PRO A 349 7.30 -4.31 -7.36
C PRO A 349 8.54 -4.21 -8.26
N ARG A 350 9.74 -4.35 -7.65
CA ARG A 350 10.98 -4.37 -8.44
C ARG A 350 11.09 -5.67 -9.24
N ARG A 351 11.36 -5.54 -10.52
CA ARG A 351 11.67 -6.59 -11.49
C ARG A 351 13.15 -6.49 -11.90
N ALA A 352 13.64 -7.44 -12.69
CA ALA A 352 15.03 -7.47 -13.11
C ALA A 352 15.45 -6.22 -13.91
N ASP A 353 14.52 -5.66 -14.68
CA ASP A 353 14.67 -4.49 -15.53
C ASP A 353 14.27 -3.16 -14.85
N THR A 354 13.74 -3.20 -13.62
CA THR A 354 13.33 -2.00 -12.91
C THR A 354 14.52 -1.06 -12.70
N LEU A 355 14.35 0.17 -13.18
CA LEU A 355 15.35 1.21 -13.08
C LEU A 355 15.26 1.91 -11.72
N LEU A 356 16.42 2.15 -11.11
CA LEU A 356 16.60 3.08 -10.00
C LEU A 356 17.33 4.31 -10.55
N ARG A 357 16.63 5.43 -10.69
CA ARG A 357 17.26 6.71 -11.00
C ARG A 357 17.75 7.35 -9.72
N VAL A 358 18.97 7.86 -9.73
CA VAL A 358 19.64 8.46 -8.59
C VAL A 358 20.16 9.84 -9.00
N ARG A 359 19.73 10.88 -8.32
CA ARG A 359 20.30 12.23 -8.43
C ARG A 359 20.87 12.65 -7.08
N TYR A 360 22.15 13.01 -7.06
CA TYR A 360 22.88 13.41 -5.86
C TYR A 360 23.57 14.76 -6.10
N GLY A 361 22.85 15.83 -5.79
CA GLY A 361 23.22 17.21 -6.09
C GLY A 361 23.58 17.40 -7.56
N THR A 362 24.63 18.17 -7.80
CA THR A 362 25.28 18.31 -9.13
C THR A 362 26.41 17.30 -9.35
N VAL A 363 26.63 16.40 -8.40
CA VAL A 363 27.78 15.50 -8.38
C VAL A 363 27.53 14.27 -9.24
N LEU A 364 26.30 13.75 -9.19
CA LEU A 364 25.95 12.51 -9.86
C LEU A 364 24.47 12.51 -10.26
N ASP A 365 24.21 12.21 -11.51
CA ASP A 365 22.94 11.71 -12.03
C ASP A 365 23.22 10.31 -12.61
N GLY A 366 22.34 9.35 -12.40
CA GLY A 366 22.55 8.03 -12.95
C GLY A 366 21.35 7.12 -12.85
N VAL A 367 21.47 6.01 -13.56
CA VAL A 367 20.48 4.93 -13.57
C VAL A 367 21.17 3.64 -13.19
N VAL A 368 20.60 2.96 -12.20
CA VAL A 368 21.05 1.66 -11.71
C VAL A 368 19.99 0.62 -12.02
N ARG A 369 20.39 -0.56 -12.49
CA ARG A 369 19.50 -1.72 -12.69
C ARG A 369 20.27 -3.01 -12.48
N ARG A 370 19.54 -4.11 -12.33
CA ARG A 370 20.15 -5.44 -12.41
C ARG A 370 20.37 -5.84 -13.87
N GLU A 371 21.43 -6.59 -14.10
CA GLU A 371 21.78 -7.14 -15.39
C GLU A 371 22.34 -8.55 -15.20
N ARG A 372 22.03 -9.48 -16.10
CA ARG A 372 22.50 -10.86 -16.03
C ARG A 372 23.29 -11.18 -17.30
N GLY A 373 24.46 -11.82 -17.13
CA GLY A 373 25.28 -12.28 -18.25
C GLY A 373 26.12 -11.21 -18.94
N VAL A 374 25.96 -9.93 -18.60
CA VAL A 374 26.77 -8.81 -19.12
C VAL A 374 27.41 -8.08 -17.94
N PRO A 375 28.74 -7.84 -17.95
CA PRO A 375 29.71 -8.09 -19.03
C PRO A 375 30.32 -9.49 -19.02
N GLY A 376 29.75 -10.42 -18.24
CA GLY A 376 30.15 -11.82 -18.19
C GLY A 376 29.15 -12.64 -17.37
N PRO A 377 29.40 -13.94 -17.17
CA PRO A 377 28.50 -14.83 -16.44
C PRO A 377 28.17 -14.31 -15.03
N GLY A 378 26.95 -14.59 -14.56
CA GLY A 378 26.47 -14.19 -13.25
C GLY A 378 25.56 -12.95 -13.25
N ASP A 379 25.19 -12.52 -12.05
CA ASP A 379 24.36 -11.35 -11.81
C ASP A 379 25.23 -10.11 -11.51
N TRP A 380 24.86 -8.99 -12.11
CA TRP A 380 25.57 -7.73 -12.07
C TRP A 380 24.62 -6.58 -11.73
N TRP A 381 25.16 -5.56 -11.08
CA TRP A 381 24.57 -4.24 -11.03
C TRP A 381 25.19 -3.40 -12.14
N TYR A 382 24.35 -2.92 -13.05
CA TYR A 382 24.73 -1.94 -14.06
C TYR A 382 24.38 -0.55 -13.57
N ALA A 383 25.32 0.39 -13.71
CA ALA A 383 25.10 1.80 -13.49
C ALA A 383 25.58 2.62 -14.69
N GLN A 384 24.68 3.40 -15.27
CA GLN A 384 25.06 4.52 -16.15
C GLN A 384 25.15 5.77 -15.29
N LEU A 385 26.30 6.41 -15.27
CA LEU A 385 26.62 7.55 -14.45
C LEU A 385 26.90 8.76 -15.34
N GLN A 386 26.45 9.93 -14.89
CA GLN A 386 26.71 11.22 -15.51
C GLN A 386 26.99 12.25 -14.42
N GLY A 387 28.13 12.92 -14.53
CA GLY A 387 28.52 13.97 -13.59
C GLY A 387 29.81 14.66 -14.00
N PRO A 388 30.20 15.75 -13.32
CA PRO A 388 31.44 16.45 -13.62
C PRO A 388 32.68 15.58 -13.44
N VAL A 389 32.65 14.70 -12.43
CA VAL A 389 33.80 13.89 -12.00
C VAL A 389 33.80 12.49 -12.61
N ILE A 390 32.63 11.89 -12.85
CA ILE A 390 32.52 10.56 -13.45
C ILE A 390 31.40 10.56 -14.49
N ALA A 391 31.68 10.02 -15.67
CA ALA A 391 30.68 9.78 -16.71
C ALA A 391 30.99 8.47 -17.43
N GLY A 392 29.97 7.64 -17.64
CA GLY A 392 30.07 6.35 -18.32
C GLY A 392 29.38 5.21 -17.60
N LYS A 393 29.82 3.98 -17.86
CA LYS A 393 29.17 2.74 -17.44
C LYS A 393 30.02 2.00 -16.42
N VAL A 394 29.35 1.45 -15.40
CA VAL A 394 29.98 0.64 -14.35
C VAL A 394 29.17 -0.63 -14.15
N TRP A 395 29.85 -1.77 -14.10
CA TRP A 395 29.30 -3.07 -13.75
C TRP A 395 29.95 -3.58 -12.48
N VAL A 396 29.14 -3.77 -11.44
CA VAL A 396 29.56 -4.30 -10.14
C VAL A 396 28.99 -5.71 -9.98
N PRO A 397 29.80 -6.73 -9.70
CA PRO A 397 29.29 -8.10 -9.51
C PRO A 397 28.41 -8.17 -8.26
N ALA A 398 27.39 -9.04 -8.26
CA ALA A 398 26.56 -9.27 -7.07
C ALA A 398 27.37 -9.76 -5.86
N LEU A 399 28.39 -10.61 -6.10
CA LEU A 399 29.36 -11.05 -5.11
C LEU A 399 30.47 -9.99 -4.97
N TYR A 400 30.16 -8.83 -4.40
CA TYR A 400 31.17 -7.81 -4.13
C TYR A 400 31.69 -7.92 -2.69
N PRO A 401 33.01 -7.82 -2.43
CA PRO A 401 34.10 -7.63 -3.38
C PRO A 401 34.74 -8.92 -3.91
N ASP A 402 34.29 -10.09 -3.45
CA ASP A 402 34.95 -11.40 -3.67
C ASP A 402 34.63 -12.09 -5.02
N GLY A 403 34.00 -11.36 -5.95
CA GLY A 403 33.58 -11.86 -7.25
C GLY A 403 34.49 -11.43 -8.42
N PRO A 404 33.98 -11.52 -9.67
CA PRO A 404 34.66 -11.01 -10.85
C PRO A 404 35.09 -9.54 -10.72
N ALA A 405 36.03 -9.11 -11.55
CA ALA A 405 36.47 -7.71 -11.52
C ALA A 405 35.30 -6.74 -11.80
N VAL A 406 35.23 -5.66 -11.02
CA VAL A 406 34.38 -4.51 -11.36
C VAL A 406 34.84 -3.96 -12.70
N VAL A 407 33.90 -3.79 -13.63
CA VAL A 407 34.18 -3.30 -14.97
C VAL A 407 33.69 -1.86 -15.09
N MET A 408 34.55 -0.99 -15.61
CA MET A 408 34.26 0.42 -15.82
C MET A 408 34.63 0.80 -17.25
N ASP A 409 33.65 1.31 -18.00
CA ASP A 409 33.84 1.93 -19.32
C ASP A 409 33.41 3.39 -19.20
N LEU A 410 34.38 4.25 -18.93
CA LEU A 410 34.16 5.64 -18.56
C LEU A 410 34.55 6.57 -19.71
N GLU A 411 33.67 7.51 -20.00
CA GLU A 411 33.98 8.65 -20.85
C GLU A 411 34.91 9.60 -20.11
N ARG A 412 34.65 9.84 -18.82
CA ARG A 412 35.41 10.76 -17.99
C ARG A 412 35.59 10.24 -16.57
N LEU A 413 36.80 10.41 -16.04
CA LEU A 413 37.10 10.26 -14.63
C LEU A 413 38.07 11.34 -14.18
N VAL A 414 37.65 12.17 -13.23
CA VAL A 414 38.45 13.22 -12.61
C VAL A 414 38.75 12.82 -11.16
N LEU A 415 40.02 12.60 -10.83
CA LEU A 415 40.43 12.35 -9.44
C LEU A 415 41.15 13.59 -8.88
N PRO A 416 40.93 13.99 -7.62
CA PRO A 416 41.67 15.09 -7.03
C PRO A 416 43.16 14.75 -6.83
N TRP A 417 44.01 15.77 -6.83
CA TRP A 417 45.43 15.61 -6.54
C TRP A 417 45.66 15.20 -5.07
N GLY A 418 46.49 14.17 -4.85
CA GLY A 418 46.67 13.57 -3.53
C GLY A 418 45.61 12.51 -3.18
N GLY A 419 44.77 12.13 -4.15
CA GLY A 419 43.72 11.13 -3.95
C GLY A 419 42.51 11.69 -3.21
N PRO A 420 41.51 10.86 -2.97
CA PRO A 420 40.26 11.29 -2.37
C PRO A 420 40.48 11.80 -0.93
N ARG A 421 40.36 13.11 -0.74
CA ARG A 421 40.39 13.73 0.59
C ARG A 421 39.01 13.63 1.23
N ILE A 422 38.94 13.03 2.41
CA ILE A 422 37.72 12.93 3.21
C ILE A 422 37.80 13.99 4.33
N PRO A 423 36.93 15.03 4.32
CA PRO A 423 36.91 16.00 5.40
C PRO A 423 36.60 15.33 6.75
N GLY A 424 37.44 15.57 7.77
CA GLY A 424 37.29 14.98 9.12
C GLY A 424 38.11 13.70 9.37
N LEU A 425 38.69 13.09 8.34
CA LEU A 425 39.60 11.95 8.45
C LEU A 425 41.02 12.40 8.06
N ARG A 426 41.83 12.79 9.05
CA ARG A 426 43.27 12.96 8.82
C ARG A 426 43.89 11.60 8.49
N GLY A 427 44.39 11.43 7.25
CA GLY A 427 45.58 10.60 7.00
C GLY A 427 45.47 9.10 6.67
N ALA A 428 44.30 8.48 6.53
CA ALA A 428 44.25 7.07 6.14
C ALA A 428 44.09 6.88 4.62
N ALA A 429 45.16 6.43 3.94
CA ALA A 429 45.05 5.90 2.58
C ALA A 429 44.11 4.68 2.56
N PRO A 430 43.35 4.42 1.46
CA PRO A 430 42.46 3.28 1.39
C PRO A 430 43.22 1.97 1.62
N ASP A 431 42.66 1.03 2.38
CA ASP A 431 43.28 -0.29 2.55
C ASP A 431 43.19 -1.05 1.21
N PRO A 432 44.33 -1.39 0.56
CA PRO A 432 44.31 -2.07 -0.72
C PRO A 432 43.68 -3.47 -0.66
N ARG A 433 43.59 -4.08 0.53
CA ARG A 433 42.97 -5.40 0.73
C ARG A 433 41.45 -5.38 0.64
N ALA A 434 40.84 -4.21 0.86
CA ALA A 434 39.40 -3.99 0.79
C ALA A 434 38.91 -3.64 -0.63
N LEU A 435 39.84 -3.42 -1.58
CA LEU A 435 39.50 -3.07 -2.94
C LEU A 435 39.26 -4.33 -3.79
N PRO A 436 38.25 -4.31 -4.69
CA PRO A 436 37.95 -5.42 -5.57
C PRO A 436 38.99 -5.52 -6.70
N ALA A 437 38.95 -6.61 -7.46
CA ALA A 437 39.58 -6.63 -8.77
C ALA A 437 38.91 -5.60 -9.70
N LEU A 438 39.69 -4.97 -10.58
CA LEU A 438 39.23 -3.84 -11.40
C LEU A 438 39.63 -4.03 -12.87
N ARG A 439 38.71 -3.73 -13.78
CA ARG A 439 38.99 -3.47 -15.20
C ARG A 439 38.39 -2.12 -15.53
N ALA A 440 39.24 -1.13 -15.78
CA ALA A 440 38.80 0.22 -16.09
C ALA A 440 39.35 0.62 -17.46
N GLU A 441 38.47 1.18 -18.28
CA GLU A 441 38.83 1.96 -19.44
C GLU A 441 38.22 3.36 -19.26
N VAL A 442 39.05 4.39 -19.39
CA VAL A 442 38.65 5.79 -19.25
C VAL A 442 39.14 6.56 -20.45
N ARG A 443 38.24 7.20 -21.20
CA ARG A 443 38.61 7.99 -22.40
C ARG A 443 39.29 9.30 -22.02
N GLU A 444 38.76 10.00 -21.02
CA GLU A 444 39.32 11.23 -20.46
C GLU A 444 39.60 11.07 -18.96
N PHE A 445 40.84 10.72 -18.62
CA PHE A 445 41.32 10.67 -17.25
C PHE A 445 42.03 11.97 -16.87
N ARG A 446 41.62 12.56 -15.74
CA ARG A 446 42.24 13.76 -15.18
C ARG A 446 42.65 13.53 -13.72
N LEU A 447 43.79 14.08 -13.35
CA LEU A 447 44.27 14.12 -11.98
C LEU A 447 44.47 15.58 -11.55
N GLY A 448 43.57 16.06 -10.69
CA GLY A 448 43.33 17.48 -10.46
C GLY A 448 43.09 18.18 -11.79
N ASP A 449 43.87 19.23 -12.06
CA ASP A 449 43.73 20.01 -13.29
C ASP A 449 44.44 19.38 -14.49
N ARG A 450 45.32 18.38 -14.26
CA ARG A 450 46.10 17.73 -15.34
C ARG A 450 45.25 16.73 -16.11
N SER A 451 45.16 16.93 -17.42
CA SER A 451 44.64 15.92 -18.34
C SER A 451 45.69 14.89 -18.66
N LEU A 452 45.40 13.63 -18.34
CA LEU A 452 46.29 12.49 -18.53
C LEU A 452 45.84 11.60 -19.71
N GLY A 453 44.79 12.00 -20.42
CA GLY A 453 44.29 11.31 -21.62
C GLY A 453 43.61 9.98 -21.30
N ARG A 454 43.81 8.97 -22.15
CA ARG A 454 43.14 7.66 -22.01
C ARG A 454 43.86 6.79 -20.98
N LEU A 455 43.12 6.25 -20.02
CA LEU A 455 43.59 5.28 -19.03
C LEU A 455 42.99 3.90 -19.31
N VAL A 456 43.82 2.87 -19.32
CA VAL A 456 43.40 1.46 -19.28
C VAL A 456 44.07 0.82 -18.07
N LEU A 457 43.28 0.24 -17.18
CA LEU A 457 43.70 -0.33 -15.91
C LEU A 457 43.16 -1.74 -15.73
N ARG A 458 44.04 -2.67 -15.36
CA ARG A 458 43.67 -4.03 -14.95
C ARG A 458 44.35 -4.35 -13.62
N ALA A 459 43.54 -4.63 -12.60
CA ALA A 459 44.00 -5.01 -11.27
C ALA A 459 43.33 -6.30 -10.81
N LYS A 460 44.10 -7.17 -10.16
CA LYS A 460 43.62 -8.38 -9.49
C LYS A 460 43.86 -8.25 -7.98
N ARG A 461 42.95 -8.82 -7.19
CA ARG A 461 43.14 -8.93 -5.75
C ARG A 461 44.20 -9.99 -5.44
N ILE A 462 45.06 -9.71 -4.46
CA ILE A 462 46.04 -10.63 -3.89
C ILE A 462 45.91 -10.57 -2.36
N PRO A 463 46.36 -11.58 -1.58
CA PRO A 463 46.16 -11.61 -0.12
C PRO A 463 46.61 -10.33 0.61
N GLY A 464 47.70 -9.69 0.12
CA GLY A 464 48.24 -8.46 0.70
C GLY A 464 47.70 -7.15 0.11
N GLY A 465 46.84 -7.17 -0.90
CA GLY A 465 46.33 -5.95 -1.56
C GLY A 465 45.94 -6.15 -3.03
N LEU A 466 46.42 -5.29 -3.92
CA LEU A 466 46.15 -5.33 -5.36
C LEU A 466 47.43 -5.54 -6.17
N ARG A 467 47.34 -6.38 -7.21
CA ARG A 467 48.34 -6.48 -8.27
C ARG A 467 47.80 -5.81 -9.53
N LEU A 468 48.47 -4.77 -9.99
CA LEU A 468 48.24 -4.11 -11.27
C LEU A 468 48.87 -4.97 -12.37
N THR A 469 48.05 -5.77 -13.05
CA THR A 469 48.51 -6.61 -14.16
C THR A 469 48.69 -5.84 -15.45
N GLY A 470 48.17 -4.61 -15.52
CA GLY A 470 48.40 -3.71 -16.65
C GLY A 470 47.85 -2.33 -16.35
N LEU A 471 48.66 -1.32 -16.65
CA LEU A 471 48.30 0.09 -16.66
C LEU A 471 48.83 0.67 -17.97
N SER A 472 47.98 1.39 -18.69
CA SER A 472 48.36 2.17 -19.86
C SER A 472 47.72 3.54 -19.73
N LEU A 473 48.53 4.58 -19.82
CA LEU A 473 48.10 5.97 -19.84
C LEU A 473 48.66 6.63 -21.10
N LYS A 474 47.79 7.25 -21.90
CA LYS A 474 48.16 7.86 -23.17
C LYS A 474 47.52 9.23 -23.30
N SER A 475 48.36 10.26 -23.32
CA SER A 475 48.05 11.64 -23.72
C SER A 475 48.98 12.08 -24.85
N PRO A 476 48.81 13.27 -25.44
CA PRO A 476 49.74 13.80 -26.43
C PRO A 476 51.17 13.96 -25.90
N GLN A 477 51.32 14.30 -24.61
CA GLN A 477 52.61 14.57 -23.97
C GLN A 477 53.16 13.41 -23.13
N LEU A 478 52.34 12.39 -22.83
CA LEU A 478 52.71 11.29 -21.94
C LEU A 478 52.24 9.94 -22.50
N ARG A 479 53.16 8.98 -22.54
CA ARG A 479 52.84 7.56 -22.69
C ARG A 479 53.47 6.85 -21.51
N LEU A 480 52.65 6.12 -20.75
CA LEU A 480 53.09 5.29 -19.64
C LEU A 480 52.45 3.92 -19.79
N LYS A 481 53.25 2.87 -19.77
CA LYS A 481 52.76 1.49 -19.71
C LYS A 481 53.51 0.73 -18.64
N GLY A 482 52.80 -0.04 -17.82
CA GLY A 482 53.47 -0.81 -16.81
C GLY A 482 52.58 -1.74 -16.01
N THR A 483 53.20 -2.35 -15.01
CA THR A 483 52.58 -3.23 -14.03
C THR A 483 53.01 -2.80 -12.63
N GLY A 484 52.38 -3.36 -11.61
CA GLY A 484 52.73 -2.99 -10.25
C GLY A 484 51.97 -3.76 -9.19
N SER A 485 52.18 -3.34 -7.95
CA SER A 485 51.47 -3.85 -6.79
C SER A 485 51.26 -2.74 -5.80
N TRP A 486 50.11 -2.76 -5.14
CA TRP A 486 49.78 -1.89 -4.02
C TRP A 486 49.36 -2.79 -2.87
N VAL A 487 50.22 -2.89 -1.86
CA VAL A 487 50.08 -3.84 -0.76
C VAL A 487 50.13 -3.13 0.59
N ARG A 488 49.46 -3.69 1.58
CA ARG A 488 49.52 -3.21 2.97
C ARG A 488 50.89 -3.58 3.55
N VAL A 489 51.57 -2.62 4.17
CA VAL A 489 52.84 -2.84 4.89
C VAL A 489 52.77 -2.12 6.23
N GLY A 490 52.74 -2.88 7.33
CA GLY A 490 52.50 -2.33 8.66
C GLY A 490 51.19 -1.54 8.75
N SER A 491 51.25 -0.32 9.32
CA SER A 491 50.13 0.62 9.37
C SER A 491 49.95 1.45 8.09
N GLY A 492 50.82 1.27 7.09
CA GLY A 492 50.84 1.99 5.81
C GLY A 492 50.57 1.08 4.60
N SER A 493 50.87 1.59 3.40
CA SER A 493 50.81 0.81 2.17
C SER A 493 52.01 1.13 1.30
N ALA A 494 52.55 0.12 0.62
CA ALA A 494 53.63 0.28 -0.33
C ALA A 494 53.10 0.09 -1.75
N THR A 495 53.49 1.00 -2.65
CA THR A 495 53.22 0.88 -4.09
C THR A 495 54.52 0.64 -4.82
N ARG A 496 54.60 -0.44 -5.58
CA ARG A 496 55.69 -0.72 -6.52
C ARG A 496 55.13 -0.66 -7.93
N PHE A 497 55.77 0.11 -8.80
CA PHE A 497 55.40 0.23 -10.20
C PHE A 497 56.64 -0.01 -11.07
N GLN A 498 56.46 -0.77 -12.16
CA GLN A 498 57.47 -1.03 -13.17
C GLN A 498 56.84 -0.75 -14.53
N GLY A 499 57.40 0.22 -15.27
CA GLY A 499 56.84 0.64 -16.55
C GLY A 499 57.82 1.45 -17.39
N VAL A 500 57.39 1.72 -18.63
CA VAL A 500 58.09 2.50 -19.67
C VAL A 500 57.21 3.64 -20.13
#